data_AF-A0A8J6YU35-F1
#
_entry.id   AF-A0A8J6YU35-F1
#
_cell.length_a   1.000
_cell.length_b   1.000
_cell.length_c   1.000
_cell.angle_alpha   90.00
_cell.angle_beta   90.00
_cell.angle_gamma   90.00
#
_symmetry.space_group_name_H-M   'P 1'
#
loop_
_entity.id
_entity.type
_entity.pdbx_description
1 polymer ?
#
loop_
_entity_poly.entity_id
_entity_poly.type
_entity_poly.pdbx_seq_one_letter_code
_entity_poly.pdbx_strand_id
1 'polypeptide(L)'
;MKITETSFKVGRSLLFLIFGLFLMGSLLAACGSGTKGGENPTPQGEGASQGETTGKPPEKVVVTLDWYPNTNHTGLYVAKEKGYYKEQGLDVEIIQPGESTADQLVASGKADFGVSYSEGVTLARATDLPIVSIAAVIQHNTSAFASLPEAGIKSPKDFEGKKYGGWGSPTEEAVIKALMEKYGADSTKWTNITLGQTDFFSSIGKQVDFEWIYYGWDGIEAERRGMKINTIFLRDLDPDL
;
A
#
# COMPACT_ATOMS: atom_id res chain seq x y z
N MET A 1 -30.78 -17.29 10.69
CA MET A 1 -30.44 -18.13 11.86
C MET A 1 -29.57 -17.28 12.76
N LYS A 2 -30.13 -16.77 13.87
CA LYS A 2 -29.46 -15.83 14.77
C LYS A 2 -28.48 -16.60 15.66
N ILE A 3 -27.18 -16.33 15.54
CA ILE A 3 -26.18 -16.82 16.48
C ILE A 3 -25.86 -15.65 17.42
N THR A 4 -26.17 -15.88 18.68
CA THR A 4 -26.01 -15.01 19.85
C THR A 4 -24.53 -14.75 20.16
N GLU A 5 -24.22 -13.49 20.46
CA GLU A 5 -22.94 -13.04 20.99
C GLU A 5 -22.66 -13.64 22.37
N THR A 6 -21.47 -14.22 22.55
CA THR A 6 -20.95 -14.61 23.85
C THR A 6 -19.79 -13.68 24.19
N SER A 7 -20.06 -12.73 25.09
CA SER A 7 -19.04 -11.85 25.69
C SER A 7 -17.99 -12.66 26.45
N PHE A 8 -16.71 -12.44 26.14
CA PHE A 8 -15.59 -12.89 26.98
C PHE A 8 -14.90 -11.67 27.59
N LYS A 9 -15.08 -11.48 28.90
CA LYS A 9 -14.38 -10.50 29.74
C LYS A 9 -13.42 -11.26 30.65
N VAL A 10 -12.11 -11.14 30.42
CA VAL A 10 -11.02 -11.39 31.39
C VAL A 10 -9.79 -10.66 30.82
N GLY A 11 -8.97 -9.86 31.49
CA GLY A 11 -8.85 -9.39 32.85
C GLY A 11 -7.56 -8.54 32.85
N ARG A 12 -7.66 -7.25 33.18
CA ARG A 12 -6.53 -6.32 33.23
C ARG A 12 -5.69 -6.64 34.46
N SER A 13 -4.46 -7.14 34.29
CA SER A 13 -3.49 -7.24 35.37
C SER A 13 -2.31 -6.32 35.11
N LEU A 14 -2.24 -5.35 36.03
CA LEU A 14 -1.25 -4.33 36.27
C LEU A 14 0.03 -4.99 36.79
N LEU A 15 1.20 -4.73 36.20
CA LEU A 15 2.48 -4.85 36.92
C LEU A 15 3.40 -3.70 36.50
N PHE A 16 3.37 -2.65 37.32
CA PHE A 16 4.44 -1.68 37.42
C PHE A 16 5.60 -2.33 38.19
N LEU A 17 6.83 -2.19 37.70
CA LEU A 17 7.99 -2.22 38.58
C LEU A 17 9.06 -1.24 38.11
N ILE A 18 9.21 -0.22 38.96
CA ILE A 18 10.22 0.82 39.01
C ILE A 18 11.49 0.23 39.63
N PHE A 19 12.67 0.63 39.14
CA PHE A 19 13.95 0.91 39.82
C PHE A 19 15.09 0.69 38.81
N GLY A 20 16.09 1.56 38.63
CA GLY A 20 16.45 2.73 39.42
C GLY A 20 17.52 3.60 38.76
N LEU A 21 17.61 4.80 39.33
CA LEU A 21 18.68 5.79 39.34
C LEU A 21 20.07 5.31 38.88
N PHE A 22 20.69 6.09 37.99
CA PHE A 22 22.14 6.33 38.07
C PHE A 22 22.45 7.84 38.04
N LEU A 23 23.18 8.23 39.09
CA LEU A 23 23.84 9.50 39.40
C LEU A 23 24.65 10.05 38.21
N MET A 24 24.57 11.36 37.89
CA MET A 24 25.30 12.50 38.49
C MET A 24 26.72 12.69 37.92
N GLY A 25 26.95 13.83 37.25
CA GLY A 25 28.24 14.18 36.65
C GLY A 25 28.31 15.62 36.11
N SER A 26 28.22 16.58 37.04
CA SER A 26 28.95 17.85 37.13
C SER A 26 29.32 18.70 35.90
N LEU A 27 28.84 19.94 35.97
CA LEU A 27 29.30 21.18 35.35
C LEU A 27 30.82 21.38 35.30
N LEU A 28 31.31 21.97 34.21
CA LEU A 28 32.45 22.89 34.21
C LEU A 28 32.13 24.10 33.32
N ALA A 29 31.91 25.24 33.98
CA ALA A 29 31.88 26.56 33.37
C ALA A 29 33.32 27.04 33.13
N ALA A 30 33.62 27.52 31.93
CA ALA A 30 34.85 28.24 31.63
C ALA A 30 34.51 29.72 31.38
N CYS A 31 34.73 30.55 32.40
CA CYS A 31 34.80 32.00 32.24
C CYS A 31 36.26 32.40 32.03
N GLY A 32 36.60 32.87 30.83
CA GLY A 32 37.86 33.55 30.54
C GLY A 32 37.67 35.06 30.57
N SER A 33 38.28 35.73 31.53
CA SER A 33 38.39 37.19 31.62
C SER A 33 39.68 37.66 30.94
N GLY A 34 39.57 38.67 30.07
CA GLY A 34 40.69 39.37 29.46
C GLY A 34 40.29 40.82 29.16
N THR A 35 40.89 41.76 29.88
CA THR A 35 40.50 43.17 29.91
C THR A 35 41.34 44.03 28.96
N LYS A 36 40.70 45.10 28.43
CA LYS A 36 41.19 46.44 28.06
C LYS A 36 41.43 46.77 26.57
N GLY A 37 40.63 47.73 26.08
CA GLY A 37 41.15 48.98 25.52
C GLY A 37 40.51 49.47 24.22
N GLY A 38 39.90 50.66 24.24
CA GLY A 38 39.79 51.55 23.05
C GLY A 38 38.37 51.97 22.65
N GLU A 39 38.06 53.25 22.83
CA GLU A 39 36.80 53.94 22.52
C GLU A 39 36.54 54.19 21.02
N ASN A 40 35.28 54.11 20.60
CA ASN A 40 34.56 55.18 19.88
C ASN A 40 33.06 54.83 19.69
N PRO A 41 32.10 55.76 19.83
CA PRO A 41 30.66 55.46 19.78
C PRO A 41 29.96 55.95 18.51
N THR A 42 29.19 55.10 17.80
CA THR A 42 28.01 55.48 16.96
C THR A 42 27.35 54.24 16.30
N PRO A 43 26.07 54.31 15.87
CA PRO A 43 24.87 54.29 16.69
C PRO A 43 24.08 52.96 16.55
N GLN A 44 23.15 52.80 17.48
CA GLN A 44 22.11 51.78 17.60
C GLN A 44 21.41 51.51 16.25
N GLY A 45 21.65 50.32 15.70
CA GLY A 45 20.89 49.74 14.60
C GLY A 45 19.87 48.75 15.17
N GLU A 46 18.63 48.98 14.78
CA GLU A 46 17.40 48.32 15.24
C GLU A 46 17.46 46.79 15.15
N GLY A 47 16.84 46.15 16.13
CA GLY A 47 16.73 44.70 16.22
C GLY A 47 15.99 44.13 15.02
N ALA A 48 16.72 43.39 14.18
CA ALA A 48 16.13 42.28 13.47
C ALA A 48 16.11 41.10 14.44
N SER A 49 15.01 40.99 15.19
CA SER A 49 14.57 39.68 15.67
C SER A 49 14.38 38.83 14.42
N GLN A 50 15.38 38.00 14.13
CA GLN A 50 15.18 36.86 13.27
C GLN A 50 14.06 36.07 13.93
N GLY A 51 12.86 36.20 13.39
CA GLY A 51 11.75 35.35 13.76
C GLY A 51 12.21 33.94 13.47
N GLU A 52 12.59 33.22 14.53
CA GLU A 52 12.61 31.76 14.51
C GLU A 52 11.22 31.36 14.04
N THR A 53 11.11 30.92 12.79
CA THR A 53 9.99 30.11 12.35
C THR A 53 10.08 28.83 13.17
N THR A 54 9.45 28.85 14.35
CA THR A 54 9.22 27.69 15.20
C THR A 54 8.16 26.79 14.56
N GLY A 55 8.44 26.34 13.33
CA GLY A 55 7.69 25.27 12.69
C GLY A 55 8.20 23.94 13.25
N LYS A 56 7.29 23.13 13.81
CA LYS A 56 7.58 21.70 14.07
C LYS A 56 8.20 21.11 12.79
N PRO A 57 9.32 20.37 12.87
CA PRO A 57 9.86 19.72 11.69
C PRO A 57 8.78 18.84 11.04
N PRO A 58 8.72 18.78 9.69
CA PRO A 58 7.73 17.95 9.01
C PRO A 58 7.74 16.51 9.53
N GLU A 59 6.55 15.96 9.71
CA GLU A 59 6.39 14.58 10.14
C GLU A 59 6.71 13.66 8.97
N LYS A 60 7.66 12.74 9.18
CA LYS A 60 8.02 11.77 8.15
C LYS A 60 6.91 10.75 8.02
N VAL A 61 6.50 10.48 6.78
CA VAL A 61 5.47 9.51 6.45
C VAL A 61 5.94 8.67 5.28
N VAL A 62 5.87 7.35 5.41
CA VAL A 62 6.21 6.39 4.36
C VAL A 62 4.94 5.79 3.78
N VAL A 63 4.76 5.96 2.47
CA VAL A 63 3.68 5.35 1.68
C VAL A 63 4.29 4.28 0.79
N THR A 64 3.89 3.02 0.97
CA THR A 64 4.29 1.92 0.07
C THR A 64 3.26 1.69 -1.02
N LEU A 65 3.75 1.56 -2.26
CA LEU A 65 2.91 1.16 -3.39
C LEU A 65 2.73 -0.37 -3.42
N ASP A 66 1.63 -0.82 -4.01
CA ASP A 66 1.27 -2.20 -4.31
C ASP A 66 1.91 -2.71 -5.61
N TRP A 67 2.14 -1.79 -6.56
CA TRP A 67 2.72 -2.07 -7.87
C TRP A 67 3.68 -0.96 -8.31
N TYR A 68 4.44 -1.20 -9.37
CA TYR A 68 5.17 -0.13 -10.07
C TYR A 68 4.24 1.04 -10.44
N PRO A 69 4.76 2.29 -10.52
CA PRO A 69 3.93 3.48 -10.67
C PRO A 69 3.06 3.40 -11.92
N ASN A 70 1.76 3.55 -11.71
CA ASN A 70 0.74 3.55 -12.75
C ASN A 70 -0.31 4.63 -12.43
N THR A 71 -1.36 4.70 -13.25
CA THR A 71 -2.40 5.73 -13.12
C THR A 71 -3.18 5.70 -11.80
N ASN A 72 -3.26 4.58 -11.10
CA ASN A 72 -3.89 4.49 -9.77
C ASN A 72 -3.16 5.36 -8.74
N HIS A 73 -1.84 5.54 -8.91
CA HIS A 73 -0.99 6.28 -7.98
C HIS A 73 -0.91 7.78 -8.28
N THR A 74 -1.59 8.25 -9.34
CA THR A 74 -1.50 9.65 -9.82
C THR A 74 -1.72 10.66 -8.69
N GLY A 75 -2.73 10.45 -7.85
CA GLY A 75 -3.05 11.36 -6.75
C GLY A 75 -1.90 11.52 -5.75
N LEU A 76 -1.19 10.43 -5.43
CA LEU A 76 -0.06 10.43 -4.49
C LEU A 76 1.10 11.27 -5.04
N TYR A 77 1.44 11.07 -6.31
CA TYR A 77 2.51 11.81 -6.97
C TYR A 77 2.16 13.28 -7.20
N VAL A 78 0.92 13.58 -7.59
CA VAL A 78 0.45 14.97 -7.74
C VAL A 78 0.48 15.70 -6.40
N ALA A 79 0.02 15.07 -5.30
CA ALA A 79 0.06 15.68 -3.98
C ALA A 79 1.50 15.99 -3.52
N LYS A 80 2.45 15.11 -3.83
CA LYS A 80 3.87 15.32 -3.56
C LYS A 80 4.45 16.47 -4.40
N GLU A 81 4.22 16.45 -5.72
CA GLU A 81 4.75 17.45 -6.65
C GLU A 81 4.17 18.85 -6.42
N LYS A 82 2.87 18.93 -6.11
CA LYS A 82 2.19 20.19 -5.81
C LYS A 82 2.46 20.72 -4.40
N GLY A 83 3.14 19.96 -3.56
CA GLY A 83 3.48 20.36 -2.19
C GLY A 83 2.35 20.22 -1.17
N TYR A 84 1.24 19.55 -1.52
CA TYR A 84 0.08 19.39 -0.61
C TYR A 84 0.45 18.66 0.68
N TYR A 85 1.36 17.68 0.64
CA TYR A 85 1.87 17.06 1.86
C TYR A 85 2.65 18.06 2.74
N LYS A 86 3.48 18.90 2.13
CA LYS A 86 4.27 19.91 2.85
C LYS A 86 3.37 20.99 3.47
N GLU A 87 2.30 21.38 2.79
CA GLU A 87 1.28 22.29 3.33
C GLU A 87 0.61 21.73 4.60
N GLN A 88 0.51 20.40 4.72
CA GLN A 88 0.02 19.71 5.91
C GLN A 88 1.14 19.37 6.93
N GLY A 89 2.36 19.85 6.70
CA GLY A 89 3.50 19.57 7.59
C GLY A 89 4.01 18.13 7.52
N LEU A 90 3.81 17.44 6.38
CA LEU A 90 4.25 16.06 6.15
C LEU A 90 5.42 16.01 5.15
N ASP A 91 6.44 15.21 5.47
CA ASP A 91 7.50 14.81 4.55
C ASP A 91 7.25 13.37 4.09
N VAL A 92 6.56 13.24 2.94
CA VAL A 92 6.10 11.96 2.42
C VAL A 92 7.14 11.32 1.49
N GLU A 93 7.60 10.13 1.89
CA GLU A 93 8.36 9.21 1.05
C GLU A 93 7.40 8.20 0.40
N ILE A 94 7.49 8.04 -0.93
CA ILE A 94 6.73 7.02 -1.66
C ILE A 94 7.74 5.94 -2.07
N ILE A 95 7.59 4.74 -1.53
CA ILE A 95 8.48 3.61 -1.80
C ILE A 95 7.84 2.62 -2.78
N GLN A 96 8.69 2.04 -3.63
CA GLN A 96 8.30 1.03 -4.61
C GLN A 96 7.98 -0.30 -3.93
N PRO A 97 7.14 -1.15 -4.54
CA PRO A 97 6.92 -2.52 -4.06
C PRO A 97 8.24 -3.29 -4.01
N GLY A 98 8.39 -4.14 -2.99
CA GLY A 98 9.55 -5.01 -2.80
C GLY A 98 9.13 -6.47 -2.61
N GLU A 99 9.93 -7.23 -1.87
CA GLU A 99 9.60 -8.63 -1.53
C GLU A 99 8.40 -8.74 -0.57
N SER A 100 8.27 -7.77 0.35
CA SER A 100 7.13 -7.69 1.25
C SER A 100 5.98 -6.94 0.59
N THR A 101 4.76 -7.44 0.80
CA THR A 101 3.54 -6.77 0.36
C THR A 101 3.32 -5.46 1.12
N ALA A 102 2.55 -4.54 0.54
CA ALA A 102 2.16 -3.29 1.19
C ALA A 102 1.49 -3.54 2.56
N ASP A 103 0.59 -4.51 2.64
CA ASP A 103 -0.09 -4.91 3.88
C ASP A 103 0.89 -5.34 4.98
N GLN A 104 1.91 -6.14 4.62
CA GLN A 104 2.94 -6.58 5.57
C GLN A 104 3.83 -5.43 6.04
N LEU A 105 4.16 -4.48 5.16
CA LEU A 105 4.96 -3.31 5.52
C LEU A 105 4.19 -2.38 6.47
N VAL A 106 2.89 -2.17 6.22
CA VAL A 106 2.03 -1.38 7.13
C VAL A 106 1.84 -2.12 8.46
N ALA A 107 1.51 -3.41 8.44
CA ALA A 107 1.30 -4.20 9.66
C ALA A 107 2.55 -4.27 10.55
N SER A 108 3.75 -4.26 9.95
CA SER A 108 5.03 -4.27 10.69
C SER A 108 5.53 -2.89 11.12
N GLY A 109 4.84 -1.81 10.74
CA GLY A 109 5.25 -0.43 11.02
C GLY A 109 6.46 0.05 10.20
N LYS A 110 6.81 -0.65 9.12
CA LYS A 110 7.87 -0.23 8.18
C LYS A 110 7.35 0.80 7.16
N ALA A 111 6.04 0.87 6.96
CA ALA A 111 5.35 1.93 6.23
C ALA A 111 4.17 2.42 7.07
N ASP A 112 3.83 3.71 6.97
CA ASP A 112 2.69 4.30 7.69
C ASP A 112 1.38 4.07 6.92
N PHE A 113 1.46 4.12 5.59
CA PHE A 113 0.35 3.85 4.69
C PHE A 113 0.79 2.93 3.55
N GLY A 114 -0.16 2.19 2.99
CA GLY A 114 0.05 1.35 1.83
C GLY A 114 -1.14 1.43 0.88
N VAL A 115 -0.86 1.33 -0.42
CA VAL A 115 -1.90 0.98 -1.39
C VAL A 115 -2.10 -0.53 -1.31
N SER A 116 -3.35 -0.96 -1.23
CA SER A 116 -3.72 -2.36 -1.13
C SER A 116 -5.10 -2.57 -1.77
N TYR A 117 -5.58 -3.79 -1.73
CA TYR A 117 -6.83 -4.22 -2.35
C TYR A 117 -7.85 -4.64 -1.29
N SER A 118 -9.14 -4.56 -1.61
CA SER A 118 -10.23 -4.94 -0.69
C SER A 118 -10.09 -6.37 -0.17
N GLU A 119 -9.73 -7.29 -1.05
CA GLU A 119 -9.52 -8.70 -0.76
C GLU A 119 -8.24 -8.93 0.06
N GLY A 120 -7.18 -8.15 -0.19
CA GLY A 120 -5.94 -8.16 0.61
C GLY A 120 -6.20 -7.73 2.05
N VAL A 121 -6.88 -6.59 2.22
CA VAL A 121 -7.28 -6.09 3.55
C VAL A 121 -8.23 -7.08 4.25
N THR A 122 -9.13 -7.72 3.53
CA THR A 122 -10.04 -8.74 4.08
C THR A 122 -9.26 -9.94 4.62
N LEU A 123 -8.30 -10.48 3.83
CA LEU A 123 -7.44 -11.57 4.27
C LEU A 123 -6.58 -11.17 5.47
N ALA A 124 -5.97 -9.99 5.43
CA ALA A 124 -5.16 -9.45 6.52
C ALA A 124 -5.98 -9.40 7.82
N ARG A 125 -7.21 -8.89 7.76
CA ARG A 125 -8.10 -8.86 8.93
C ARG A 125 -8.58 -10.24 9.38
N ALA A 126 -8.78 -11.17 8.46
CA ALA A 126 -9.12 -12.56 8.79
C ALA A 126 -7.95 -13.31 9.47
N THR A 127 -6.73 -12.78 9.35
CA THR A 127 -5.49 -13.32 9.93
C THR A 127 -4.93 -12.44 11.05
N ASP A 128 -5.78 -11.57 11.63
CA ASP A 128 -5.47 -10.68 12.75
C ASP A 128 -4.34 -9.66 12.50
N LEU A 129 -4.03 -9.33 11.23
CA LEU A 129 -3.13 -8.21 10.93
C LEU A 129 -3.83 -6.88 11.26
N PRO A 130 -3.15 -5.96 11.97
CA PRO A 130 -3.75 -4.74 12.51
C PRO A 130 -3.82 -3.62 11.48
N ILE A 131 -4.44 -3.87 10.32
CA ILE A 131 -4.61 -2.87 9.26
C ILE A 131 -6.07 -2.50 9.05
N VAL A 132 -6.30 -1.29 8.53
CA VAL A 132 -7.63 -0.75 8.22
C VAL A 132 -7.58 0.02 6.90
N SER A 133 -8.60 -0.18 6.06
CA SER A 133 -8.78 0.66 4.88
C SER A 133 -9.38 2.01 5.28
N ILE A 134 -8.73 3.10 4.87
CA ILE A 134 -9.15 4.48 5.20
C ILE A 134 -9.73 5.23 4.00
N ALA A 135 -9.51 4.74 2.78
CA ALA A 135 -9.97 5.35 1.54
C ALA A 135 -10.03 4.32 0.42
N ALA A 136 -10.98 4.49 -0.50
CA ALA A 136 -11.02 3.76 -1.77
C ALA A 136 -10.53 4.68 -2.90
N VAL A 137 -9.38 4.34 -3.49
CA VAL A 137 -8.80 5.09 -4.63
C VAL A 137 -9.72 5.02 -5.85
N ILE A 138 -10.32 3.85 -6.08
CA ILE A 138 -11.32 3.60 -7.12
C ILE A 138 -12.59 3.10 -6.43
N GLN A 139 -13.74 3.71 -6.73
CA GLN A 139 -15.01 3.45 -6.03
C GLN A 139 -15.72 2.17 -6.47
N HIS A 140 -15.54 1.75 -7.73
CA HIS A 140 -16.14 0.55 -8.29
C HIS A 140 -15.05 -0.31 -8.89
N ASN A 141 -15.12 -1.63 -8.70
CA ASN A 141 -14.07 -2.52 -9.18
C ASN A 141 -13.94 -2.44 -10.71
N THR A 142 -12.77 -2.02 -11.17
CA THR A 142 -12.40 -1.92 -12.60
C THR A 142 -11.43 -3.02 -13.04
N SER A 143 -11.17 -3.99 -12.17
CA SER A 143 -10.29 -5.11 -12.47
C SER A 143 -11.04 -6.20 -13.24
N ALA A 144 -10.28 -6.99 -14.00
CA ALA A 144 -10.81 -8.04 -14.85
C ALA A 144 -9.80 -9.18 -15.00
N PHE A 145 -10.31 -10.39 -15.23
CA PHE A 145 -9.49 -11.45 -15.82
C PHE A 145 -9.36 -11.18 -17.31
N ALA A 146 -8.13 -11.03 -17.79
CA ALA A 146 -7.81 -10.79 -19.18
C ALA A 146 -7.11 -11.98 -19.82
N SER A 147 -7.45 -12.29 -21.07
CA SER A 147 -6.85 -13.37 -21.85
C SER A 147 -6.81 -13.02 -23.33
N LEU A 148 -5.98 -13.72 -24.10
CA LEU A 148 -6.06 -13.62 -25.56
C LEU A 148 -7.30 -14.35 -26.09
N PRO A 149 -7.95 -13.89 -27.18
CA PRO A 149 -9.16 -14.52 -27.71
C PRO A 149 -9.02 -16.03 -28.00
N GLU A 150 -7.86 -16.44 -28.49
CA GLU A 150 -7.52 -17.84 -28.80
C GLU A 150 -7.46 -18.76 -27.57
N ALA A 151 -7.31 -18.22 -26.35
CA ALA A 151 -7.39 -19.00 -25.13
C ALA A 151 -8.82 -19.52 -24.86
N GLY A 152 -9.83 -18.93 -25.51
CA GLY A 152 -11.22 -19.36 -25.42
C GLY A 152 -11.89 -19.08 -24.08
N ILE A 153 -11.29 -18.24 -23.23
CA ILE A 153 -11.78 -17.94 -21.88
C ILE A 153 -12.84 -16.84 -21.93
N LYS A 154 -14.07 -17.15 -21.51
CA LYS A 154 -15.22 -16.20 -21.53
C LYS A 154 -15.97 -16.16 -20.21
N SER A 155 -15.76 -17.14 -19.33
CA SER A 155 -16.36 -17.25 -18.02
C SER A 155 -15.38 -17.93 -17.04
N PRO A 156 -15.58 -17.82 -15.72
CA PRO A 156 -14.77 -18.55 -14.75
C PRO A 156 -14.80 -20.07 -14.92
N LYS A 157 -15.82 -20.61 -15.60
CA LYS A 157 -15.87 -22.04 -15.95
C LYS A 157 -14.73 -22.44 -16.89
N ASP A 158 -14.33 -21.53 -17.78
CA ASP A 158 -13.30 -21.80 -18.80
C ASP A 158 -11.87 -21.78 -18.23
N PHE A 159 -11.71 -21.42 -16.96
CA PHE A 159 -10.43 -21.50 -16.24
C PHE A 159 -9.96 -22.95 -16.07
N GLU A 160 -10.85 -23.94 -16.21
CA GLU A 160 -10.47 -25.34 -16.19
C GLU A 160 -9.36 -25.66 -17.22
N GLY A 161 -8.28 -26.28 -16.72
CA GLY A 161 -7.09 -26.64 -17.47
C GLY A 161 -6.24 -25.47 -17.93
N LYS A 162 -6.53 -24.23 -17.49
CA LYS A 162 -5.78 -23.03 -17.86
C LYS A 162 -4.71 -22.68 -16.84
N LYS A 163 -3.73 -21.91 -17.29
CA LYS A 163 -2.67 -21.32 -16.49
C LYS A 163 -3.02 -19.86 -16.17
N TYR A 164 -3.22 -19.57 -14.90
CA TYR A 164 -3.32 -18.22 -14.37
C TYR A 164 -1.93 -17.67 -14.08
N GLY A 165 -1.66 -16.44 -14.49
CA GLY A 165 -0.49 -15.67 -14.05
C GLY A 165 -0.88 -14.72 -12.93
N GLY A 166 -0.28 -14.90 -11.75
CA GLY A 166 -0.58 -14.11 -10.56
C GLY A 166 0.66 -13.59 -9.85
N TRP A 167 0.45 -12.82 -8.78
CA TRP A 167 1.54 -12.31 -7.93
C TRP A 167 1.85 -13.23 -6.74
N GLY A 168 1.12 -14.33 -6.59
CA GLY A 168 1.40 -15.40 -5.61
C GLY A 168 0.74 -15.19 -4.24
N SER A 169 -0.29 -14.34 -4.17
CA SER A 169 -1.07 -14.14 -2.96
C SER A 169 -2.07 -15.28 -2.74
N PRO A 170 -2.24 -15.78 -1.50
CA PRO A 170 -3.32 -16.69 -1.15
C PRO A 170 -4.71 -16.12 -1.47
N THR A 171 -4.86 -14.79 -1.50
CA THR A 171 -6.12 -14.15 -1.83
C THR A 171 -6.52 -14.36 -3.29
N GLU A 172 -5.56 -14.32 -4.23
CA GLU A 172 -5.84 -14.60 -5.65
C GLU A 172 -6.39 -16.01 -5.82
N GLU A 173 -5.75 -16.98 -5.15
CA GLU A 173 -6.16 -18.37 -5.19
C GLU A 173 -7.58 -18.56 -4.63
N ALA A 174 -7.89 -17.89 -3.51
CA ALA A 174 -9.22 -17.94 -2.91
C ALA A 174 -10.30 -17.36 -3.83
N VAL A 175 -10.05 -16.20 -4.44
CA VAL A 175 -11.00 -15.53 -5.36
C VAL A 175 -11.24 -16.40 -6.59
N ILE A 176 -10.18 -16.91 -7.24
CA ILE A 176 -10.32 -17.75 -8.44
C ILE A 176 -11.07 -19.04 -8.12
N LYS A 177 -10.74 -19.73 -7.02
CA LYS A 177 -11.45 -20.96 -6.63
C LYS A 177 -12.93 -20.71 -6.36
N ALA A 178 -13.26 -19.66 -5.61
CA ALA A 178 -14.64 -19.30 -5.32
C ALA A 178 -15.43 -19.00 -6.60
N LEU A 179 -14.83 -18.29 -7.55
CA LEU A 179 -15.42 -18.01 -8.85
C LEU A 179 -15.57 -19.28 -9.70
N MET A 180 -14.58 -20.17 -9.74
CA MET A 180 -14.69 -21.45 -10.44
C MET A 180 -15.87 -22.27 -9.88
N GLU A 181 -15.94 -22.44 -8.57
CA GLU A 181 -17.02 -23.18 -7.90
C GLU A 181 -18.40 -22.58 -8.17
N LYS A 182 -18.52 -21.25 -8.04
CA LYS A 182 -19.76 -20.52 -8.31
C LYS A 182 -20.27 -20.74 -9.74
N TYR A 183 -19.37 -20.85 -10.71
CA TYR A 183 -19.70 -21.05 -12.12
C TYR A 183 -19.65 -22.53 -12.55
N GLY A 184 -19.59 -23.46 -11.59
CA GLY A 184 -19.69 -24.89 -11.83
C GLY A 184 -18.45 -25.51 -12.51
N ALA A 185 -17.28 -24.89 -12.31
CA ALA A 185 -15.98 -25.48 -12.65
C ALA A 185 -15.36 -26.21 -11.44
N ASP A 186 -14.49 -27.16 -11.75
CA ASP A 186 -13.64 -27.86 -10.81
C ASP A 186 -12.46 -26.97 -10.40
N SER A 187 -12.56 -26.35 -9.21
CA SER A 187 -11.55 -25.44 -8.65
C SER A 187 -10.18 -26.08 -8.36
N THR A 188 -10.04 -27.39 -8.58
CA THR A 188 -8.75 -28.10 -8.53
C THR A 188 -8.06 -28.22 -9.89
N LYS A 189 -8.77 -27.95 -10.99
CA LYS A 189 -8.27 -28.11 -12.36
C LYS A 189 -7.81 -26.79 -12.98
N TRP A 190 -6.78 -26.19 -12.44
CA TRP A 190 -6.10 -25.04 -13.05
C TRP A 190 -4.66 -25.00 -12.55
N THR A 191 -3.85 -24.10 -13.08
CA THR A 191 -2.46 -23.94 -12.64
C THR A 191 -2.19 -22.49 -12.33
N ASN A 192 -1.76 -22.19 -11.10
CA ASN A 192 -1.27 -20.88 -10.73
C ASN A 192 0.24 -20.79 -11.02
N ILE A 193 0.65 -19.79 -11.81
CA ILE A 193 2.03 -19.46 -12.09
C ILE A 193 2.34 -18.12 -11.44
N THR A 194 3.26 -18.12 -10.46
CA THR A 194 3.72 -16.88 -9.82
C THR A 194 4.64 -16.12 -10.76
N LEU A 195 4.13 -15.01 -11.28
CA LEU A 195 4.86 -14.08 -12.15
C LEU A 195 5.39 -12.85 -11.41
N GLY A 196 4.98 -12.64 -10.16
CA GLY A 196 5.39 -11.50 -9.36
C GLY A 196 4.95 -10.20 -10.01
N GLN A 197 5.90 -9.35 -10.41
CA GLN A 197 5.65 -8.08 -11.08
C GLN A 197 5.96 -8.07 -12.58
N THR A 198 5.83 -9.23 -13.23
CA THR A 198 6.02 -9.34 -14.68
C THR A 198 4.92 -8.58 -15.43
N ASP A 199 5.28 -7.90 -16.51
CA ASP A 199 4.34 -7.16 -17.37
C ASP A 199 3.40 -8.12 -18.14
N PHE A 200 2.10 -7.82 -18.15
CA PHE A 200 1.06 -8.62 -18.80
C PHE A 200 1.42 -9.02 -20.24
N PHE A 201 1.89 -8.07 -21.06
CA PHE A 201 2.19 -8.32 -22.48
C PHE A 201 3.44 -9.19 -22.70
N SER A 202 4.27 -9.33 -21.66
CA SER A 202 5.46 -10.17 -21.70
C SER A 202 5.14 -11.65 -21.42
N SER A 203 4.08 -11.94 -20.67
CA SER A 203 3.70 -13.29 -20.20
C SER A 203 2.48 -13.89 -20.90
N ILE A 204 1.46 -13.08 -21.22
CA ILE A 204 0.18 -13.57 -21.75
C ILE A 204 0.34 -14.29 -23.10
N GLY A 205 -0.28 -15.48 -23.22
CA GLY A 205 -0.21 -16.34 -24.41
C GLY A 205 1.14 -17.05 -24.62
N LYS A 206 2.11 -16.83 -23.73
CA LYS A 206 3.44 -17.47 -23.79
C LYS A 206 3.64 -18.40 -22.60
N GLN A 207 3.45 -17.87 -21.39
CA GLN A 207 3.64 -18.57 -20.12
C GLN A 207 2.31 -18.94 -19.48
N VAL A 208 1.31 -18.06 -19.64
CA VAL A 208 0.00 -18.14 -18.98
C VAL A 208 -1.11 -17.83 -19.99
N ASP A 209 -2.31 -18.33 -19.68
CA ASP A 209 -3.50 -18.20 -20.53
C ASP A 209 -4.37 -16.99 -20.15
N PHE A 210 -4.35 -16.59 -18.88
CA PHE A 210 -5.04 -15.42 -18.37
C PHE A 210 -4.37 -14.84 -17.13
N GLU A 211 -4.60 -13.55 -16.89
CA GLU A 211 -4.06 -12.78 -15.76
C GLU A 211 -5.14 -11.85 -15.20
N TRP A 212 -4.99 -11.42 -13.95
CA TRP A 212 -5.88 -10.45 -13.33
C TRP A 212 -5.28 -9.05 -13.46
N ILE A 213 -5.95 -8.18 -14.21
CA ILE A 213 -5.47 -6.83 -14.56
C ILE A 213 -6.41 -5.75 -14.02
N TYR A 214 -5.92 -4.50 -13.99
CA TYR A 214 -6.78 -3.33 -14.04
C TYR A 214 -7.05 -2.94 -15.50
N TYR A 215 -8.32 -2.84 -15.91
CA TYR A 215 -8.63 -2.45 -17.29
C TYR A 215 -8.08 -1.07 -17.63
N GLY A 216 -8.15 -0.12 -16.69
CA GLY A 216 -7.60 1.23 -16.85
C GLY A 216 -6.08 1.30 -17.05
N TRP A 217 -5.37 0.17 -16.91
CA TRP A 217 -3.95 0.06 -17.16
C TRP A 217 -3.67 -0.86 -18.36
N ASP A 218 -3.70 -2.19 -18.17
CA ASP A 218 -3.35 -3.14 -19.23
C ASP A 218 -4.42 -3.22 -20.32
N GLY A 219 -5.70 -3.03 -19.96
CA GLY A 219 -6.79 -3.02 -20.95
C GLY A 219 -6.67 -1.85 -21.93
N ILE A 220 -6.45 -0.63 -21.40
CA ILE A 220 -6.21 0.57 -22.22
C ILE A 220 -4.91 0.43 -23.02
N GLU A 221 -3.85 -0.15 -22.44
CA GLU A 221 -2.62 -0.37 -23.19
C GLU A 221 -2.79 -1.41 -24.32
N ALA A 222 -3.62 -2.44 -24.11
CA ALA A 222 -3.94 -3.41 -25.16
C ALA A 222 -4.67 -2.73 -26.33
N GLU A 223 -5.64 -1.84 -26.05
CA GLU A 223 -6.31 -1.03 -27.06
C GLU A 223 -5.31 -0.17 -27.85
N ARG A 224 -4.39 0.51 -27.15
CA ARG A 224 -3.34 1.34 -27.77
C ARG A 224 -2.42 0.54 -28.67
N ARG A 225 -2.13 -0.72 -28.32
CA ARG A 225 -1.34 -1.65 -29.13
C ARG A 225 -2.12 -2.30 -30.28
N GLY A 226 -3.44 -2.08 -30.36
CA GLY A 226 -4.31 -2.82 -31.27
C GLY A 226 -4.40 -4.31 -30.95
N MET A 227 -4.04 -4.71 -29.72
CA MET A 227 -4.09 -6.08 -29.25
C MET A 227 -5.50 -6.38 -28.73
N LYS A 228 -6.15 -7.39 -29.31
CA LYS A 228 -7.44 -7.86 -28.82
C LYS A 228 -7.24 -8.73 -27.58
N ILE A 229 -8.02 -8.48 -26.55
CA ILE A 229 -8.12 -9.30 -25.34
C ILE A 229 -9.59 -9.59 -25.04
N ASN A 230 -9.88 -10.75 -24.45
CA ASN A 230 -11.13 -10.98 -23.74
C ASN A 230 -10.97 -10.47 -22.31
N THR A 231 -12.03 -9.88 -21.77
CA THR A 231 -12.06 -9.39 -20.38
C THR A 231 -13.31 -9.88 -19.66
N ILE A 232 -13.14 -10.44 -18.48
CA ILE A 232 -14.22 -10.82 -17.55
C ILE A 232 -14.09 -9.91 -16.34
N PHE A 233 -14.94 -8.88 -16.25
CA PHE A 233 -14.90 -7.92 -15.14
C PHE A 233 -15.40 -8.56 -13.85
N LEU A 234 -14.69 -8.34 -12.74
CA LEU A 234 -15.03 -8.95 -11.46
C LEU A 234 -16.39 -8.49 -10.92
N ARG A 235 -16.70 -7.20 -11.08
CA ARG A 235 -18.01 -6.62 -10.72
C ARG A 235 -19.21 -7.27 -11.42
N ASP A 236 -18.98 -7.93 -12.56
CA ASP A 236 -20.02 -8.62 -13.32
C ASP A 236 -20.18 -10.08 -12.85
N LEU A 237 -19.22 -10.59 -12.05
CA LEU A 237 -19.19 -11.97 -11.57
C LEU A 237 -19.88 -12.18 -10.23
N ASP A 238 -19.77 -11.21 -9.32
CA ASP A 238 -20.37 -11.21 -7.98
C ASP A 238 -20.57 -9.77 -7.49
N PRO A 239 -21.72 -9.41 -6.90
CA PRO A 239 -21.93 -8.08 -6.32
C PRO A 239 -21.00 -7.75 -5.13
N ASP A 240 -20.40 -8.77 -4.48
CA ASP A 240 -19.44 -8.58 -3.39
C ASP A 240 -17.99 -8.36 -3.89
N LEU A 241 -17.77 -8.36 -5.22
CA LEU A 241 -16.47 -8.15 -5.87
C LEU A 241 -16.35 -6.80 -6.59
#